data_AF-A0A2M7XVM6-F1
#
_entry.id   AF-A0A2M7XVM6-F1
#
_cell.length_a   1.000
_cell.length_b   1.000
_cell.length_c   1.000
_cell.angle_alpha   90.00
_cell.angle_beta   90.00
_cell.angle_gamma   90.00
#
_symmetry.space_group_name_H-M   'P 1'
#
loop_
_entity.id
_entity.type
_entity.pdbx_description
1 polymer ?
#
loop_
_entity_poly.entity_id
_entity_poly.type
_entity_poly.pdbx_seq_one_letter_code
_entity_poly.pdbx_strand_id
1 'polypeptide(L)' 'MSGHSKWSTIKRKKAIVDAERGKIFTKLAKEITVAARIGGGDDQTNPR' A
#
# COMPACT_ATOMS: atom_id res chain seq x y z
N MET A 1 -3.23 36.54 11.72
CA MET A 1 -2.43 35.36 11.36
C MET A 1 -3.30 34.11 11.43
N SER A 2 -3.41 33.39 10.30
CA SER A 2 -3.58 31.93 10.22
C SER A 2 -4.64 31.28 11.12
N GLY A 3 -5.91 31.33 10.70
CA GLY A 3 -6.97 30.41 11.15
C GLY A 3 -6.82 29.00 10.54
N HIS A 4 -5.60 28.49 10.43
CA HIS A 4 -5.33 27.18 9.85
C HIS A 4 -5.46 26.12 10.94
N SER A 5 -6.59 25.41 10.92
CA SER A 5 -6.75 24.17 11.65
C SER A 5 -5.60 23.21 11.28
N LYS A 6 -4.65 23.06 12.20
CA LYS A 6 -3.54 22.09 12.10
C LYS A 6 -4.05 20.71 11.72
N TRP A 7 -5.23 20.34 12.23
CA TRP A 7 -5.92 19.10 11.92
C TRP A 7 -6.31 18.99 10.45
N SER A 8 -6.89 20.04 9.85
CA SER A 8 -7.31 20.03 8.44
C SER A 8 -6.15 19.83 7.48
N THR A 9 -4.96 20.31 7.82
CA THR A 9 -3.74 20.09 7.04
C THR A 9 -3.21 18.67 7.19
N ILE A 10 -3.19 18.13 8.43
CA ILE A 10 -2.78 16.75 8.70
C ILE A 10 -3.71 15.76 7.99
N LYS A 11 -5.03 15.97 8.08
CA LYS A 11 -6.03 15.11 7.44
C LYS A 11 -5.82 15.02 5.92
N ARG A 12 -5.61 16.17 5.26
CA ARG A 12 -5.38 16.22 3.81
C ARG A 12 -4.09 15.51 3.42
N LYS A 13 -2.99 15.78 4.13
CA LYS A 13 -1.70 15.11 3.87
C LYS A 13 -1.80 13.59 4.06
N LYS A 14 -2.45 13.15 5.14
CA LYS A 14 -2.66 11.73 5.42
C LYS A 14 -3.49 11.04 4.33
N ALA A 15 -4.58 11.66 3.88
CA ALA A 15 -5.44 11.08 2.84
C ALA A 15 -4.70 10.81 1.52
N ILE A 16 -3.79 11.71 1.11
CA ILE A 16 -2.97 11.53 -0.10
C ILE A 16 -2.02 10.34 0.07
N VAL A 17 -1.29 10.30 1.20
CA VAL A 17 -0.35 9.21 1.50
C VAL A 17 -1.06 7.87 1.59
N ASP A 18 -2.23 7.82 2.22
CA ASP A 18 -3.01 6.60 2.36
C ASP A 18 -3.52 6.11 0.98
N ALA A 19 -3.92 7.03 0.09
CA ALA A 19 -4.34 6.68 -1.27
C ALA A 19 -3.19 6.12 -2.12
N GLU A 20 -2.00 6.70 -2.03
CA GLU A 20 -0.79 6.20 -2.71
C GLU A 20 -0.38 4.83 -2.18
N ARG A 21 -0.37 4.68 -0.85
CA ARG A 21 -0.07 3.41 -0.17
C ARG A 21 -1.07 2.31 -0.54
N GLY A 22 -2.36 2.64 -0.63
CA GLY A 22 -3.40 1.69 -1.07
C GLY A 22 -3.12 1.11 -2.45
N LYS A 23 -2.70 1.94 -3.42
CA LYS A 23 -2.34 1.49 -4.77
C LYS A 23 -1.15 0.53 -4.76
N ILE A 24 -0.14 0.80 -3.92
CA ILE A 24 1.04 -0.06 -3.79
C ILE A 24 0.64 -1.42 -3.18
N PHE A 25 -0.16 -1.43 -2.11
CA PHE A 25 -0.63 -2.67 -1.49
C PHE A 25 -1.44 -3.54 -2.45
N THR A 26 -2.32 -2.97 -3.26
CA THR A 26 -3.07 -3.74 -4.26
C THR A 26 -2.14 -4.41 -5.27
N LYS A 27 -1.09 -3.73 -5.72
CA LYS A 27 -0.09 -4.31 -6.63
C LYS A 27 0.67 -5.46 -5.95
N LEU A 28 1.19 -5.22 -4.75
CA LEU A 28 1.93 -6.22 -3.99
C LEU A 28 1.09 -7.47 -3.70
N ALA A 29 -0.15 -7.29 -3.26
CA ALA A 29 -1.07 -8.40 -3.01
C ALA A 29 -1.35 -9.23 -4.27
N LYS A 30 -1.51 -8.57 -5.42
CA LYS A 30 -1.68 -9.26 -6.70
C LYS A 30 -0.44 -10.06 -7.08
N GLU A 31 0.76 -9.47 -6.95
CA GLU A 31 2.02 -10.16 -7.25
C GLU A 31 2.21 -11.39 -6.34
N ILE A 32 2.00 -11.25 -5.03
CA ILE A 32 2.08 -12.38 -4.08
C ILE A 32 1.09 -13.49 -4.46
N THR A 33 -0.14 -13.14 -4.83
CA THR A 33 -1.16 -14.12 -5.24
C THR A 33 -0.76 -14.86 -6.51
N VAL A 34 -0.19 -14.15 -7.49
CA VAL A 34 0.27 -14.73 -8.74
C VAL A 34 1.50 -15.61 -8.51
N ALA A 35 2.45 -15.13 -7.72
CA ALA A 35 3.64 -15.88 -7.32
C ALA A 35 3.26 -17.19 -6.64
N ALA A 36 2.41 -17.15 -5.61
CA ALA A 36 1.92 -18.35 -4.93
C ALA A 36 1.15 -19.31 -5.83
N ARG A 37 0.43 -18.81 -6.85
CA ARG A 37 -0.27 -19.65 -7.83
C ARG A 37 0.69 -20.37 -8.78
N ILE A 38 1.81 -19.75 -9.14
CA ILE A 38 2.79 -20.28 -10.10
C ILE A 38 3.83 -21.15 -9.41
N GLY A 39 4.41 -20.67 -8.30
CA GLY A 39 5.50 -21.31 -7.57
C GLY A 39 5.05 -22.21 -6.43
N GLY A 40 3.76 -22.27 -6.12
CA GLY A 40 3.24 -22.99 -4.96
C GLY A 40 3.24 -22.14 -3.69
N GLY A 41 2.68 -22.70 -2.60
CA GLY A 41 2.49 -21.98 -1.33
C GLY A 41 3.71 -21.91 -0.42
N ASP A 42 4.86 -22.43 -0.85
CA ASP A 42 6.10 -22.42 -0.09
C ASP A 42 7.01 -21.28 -0.58
N ASP A 43 7.34 -20.36 0.33
CA ASP A 43 8.11 -19.16 0.03
C ASP A 43 9.61 -19.46 -0.17
N GLN A 44 10.11 -20.57 0.37
CA GLN A 44 11.52 -20.97 0.25
C GLN A 44 11.85 -21.52 -1.14
N THR A 45 10.86 -22.10 -1.82
CA THR A 45 11.03 -22.71 -3.15
C THR A 45 10.54 -21.83 -4.29
N ASN A 46 9.90 -20.70 -3.97
CA ASN A 46 9.47 -19.71 -4.93
C ASN A 46 10.30 -18.41 -4.81
N PRO A 47 11.35 -18.21 -5.63
CA PRO A 47 12.22 -17.02 -5.59
C PRO A 47 11.55 -15.74 -6.10
N ARG A 48 10.24 -15.76 -6.32
CA ARG A 48 9.42 -14.68 -6.88
C ARG A 48 8.30 -14.31 -5.92
#